data_AF-A0A3B9VU30-F1
#
_entry.id   AF-A0A3B9VU30-F1
#
_cell.length_a   1.000
_cell.length_b   1.000
_cell.length_c   1.000
_cell.angle_alpha   90.00
_cell.angle_beta   90.00
_cell.angle_gamma   90.00
#
_symmetry.space_group_name_H-M   'P 1'
#
loop_
_entity.id
_entity.type
_entity.pdbx_description
1 polymer ?
#
loop_
_entity_poly.entity_id
_entity_poly.type
_entity_poly.pdbx_seq_one_letter_code
_entity_poly.pdbx_strand_id
1 'polypeptide(L)'
;MKYNQASKKKDFRPRRPGKKPASRPDFQKDIIRVLERAGSRGASAKYLQEQAGVRRHQTEAFLLVLAGMVKNGTVQQKRDRYYQSDQGQTAEAVVIKVTEGFGFVRPDEAEEDIFIPGRYFMGALPGDRVKITVRQGRGNLKEGEVLRILEEADYHFTGTFRMENGLPVVYPDTQMKGPVPVDRNETGGAKEGDKVSARIVKRGRRHFDHRAAVMAVFGSSQLASVCCEAILAENGIEKQFPPQVLEEARRIQEKGISQREIDGRLDLRGEIIFTIDGADTKDIDDAVSLTRLEDGWELGVHIADVSHYVRSRSELDAEAFGRGTSVYYANAVIPMLPKELSN
;
A
#
# COMPACT_ATOMS: atom_id res chain seq x y z
N MET A 1 -65.48 5.08 -67.43
CA MET A 1 -65.08 5.58 -68.76
C MET A 1 -63.58 5.40 -68.92
N LYS A 2 -63.16 4.67 -69.96
CA LYS A 2 -61.77 4.54 -70.43
C LYS A 2 -61.42 5.72 -71.37
N TYR A 3 -60.11 5.93 -71.54
CA TYR A 3 -59.33 6.64 -72.60
C TYR A 3 -58.44 7.72 -71.98
N ASN A 4 -57.13 7.54 -71.76
CA ASN A 4 -55.96 7.13 -72.55
C ASN A 4 -55.20 8.31 -73.23
N GLN A 5 -53.93 8.44 -72.83
CA GLN A 5 -52.75 9.00 -73.52
C GLN A 5 -52.65 10.51 -73.83
N ALA A 6 -51.57 11.14 -73.34
CA ALA A 6 -50.34 11.29 -74.12
C ALA A 6 -49.15 11.80 -73.28
N SER A 7 -48.04 11.08 -73.40
CA SER A 7 -46.73 11.35 -72.80
C SER A 7 -45.91 12.35 -73.63
N LYS A 8 -45.23 13.30 -72.97
CA LYS A 8 -43.97 13.89 -73.49
C LYS A 8 -42.86 13.70 -72.45
N LYS A 9 -41.92 12.81 -72.74
CA LYS A 9 -40.66 12.64 -71.98
C LYS A 9 -39.81 13.90 -72.16
N LYS A 10 -39.36 14.50 -71.05
CA LYS A 10 -38.25 15.45 -71.01
C LYS A 10 -37.10 14.78 -70.25
N ASP A 11 -35.93 14.75 -70.89
CA ASP A 11 -34.71 14.17 -70.36
C ASP A 11 -34.30 14.80 -69.02
N PHE A 12 -34.20 13.96 -67.99
CA PHE A 12 -33.76 14.34 -66.66
C PHE A 12 -32.22 14.19 -66.58
N ARG A 13 -31.49 15.29 -66.75
CA ARG A 13 -30.07 15.32 -66.37
C ARG A 13 -29.97 15.45 -64.84
N PRO A 14 -29.24 14.58 -64.12
CA PRO A 14 -29.09 14.71 -62.68
C PRO A 14 -28.28 15.98 -62.35
N ARG A 15 -28.85 16.82 -61.47
CA ARG A 15 -28.17 17.97 -60.88
C ARG A 15 -26.99 17.47 -60.03
N ARG A 16 -25.82 18.11 -60.17
CA ARG A 16 -24.66 17.89 -59.30
C ARG A 16 -25.08 18.10 -57.83
N PRO A 17 -24.64 17.26 -56.88
CA PRO A 17 -24.93 17.46 -55.46
C PRO A 17 -24.30 18.77 -54.99
N GLY A 18 -25.10 19.61 -54.32
CA GLY A 18 -24.64 20.86 -53.72
C GLY A 18 -23.58 20.60 -52.64
N LYS A 19 -22.61 21.52 -52.52
CA LYS A 19 -21.58 21.50 -51.47
C LYS A 19 -22.25 21.35 -50.09
N LYS A 20 -21.81 20.37 -49.30
CA LYS A 20 -22.16 20.25 -47.88
C LYS A 20 -21.85 21.58 -47.15
N PRO A 21 -22.68 22.02 -46.19
CA PRO A 21 -22.35 23.18 -45.35
C PRO A 21 -21.03 22.92 -44.61
N ALA A 22 -20.15 23.93 -44.54
CA ALA A 22 -18.92 23.86 -43.75
C ALA A 22 -19.28 23.61 -42.28
N SER A 23 -18.64 22.63 -41.65
CA SER A 23 -18.81 22.38 -40.21
C SER A 23 -18.42 23.62 -39.42
N ARG A 24 -19.17 23.94 -38.35
CA ARG A 24 -18.76 24.99 -37.40
C ARG A 24 -17.34 24.68 -36.89
N PRO A 25 -16.46 25.68 -36.75
CA PRO A 25 -15.10 25.45 -36.26
C PRO A 25 -15.14 24.96 -34.81
N ASP A 26 -14.39 23.90 -34.53
CA ASP A 26 -14.21 23.33 -33.19
C ASP A 26 -12.90 23.85 -32.61
N PHE A 27 -12.99 25.02 -31.98
CA PHE A 27 -11.82 25.71 -31.43
C PHE A 27 -11.08 24.88 -30.37
N GLN A 28 -11.79 24.04 -29.61
CA GLN A 28 -11.17 23.21 -28.58
C GLN A 28 -10.22 22.18 -29.22
N LYS A 29 -10.71 21.47 -30.26
CA LYS A 29 -9.90 20.48 -30.98
C LYS A 29 -8.72 21.10 -31.72
N ASP A 30 -8.89 22.30 -32.26
CA ASP A 30 -7.82 23.00 -32.96
C ASP A 30 -6.76 23.55 -32.00
N ILE A 31 -7.14 24.07 -30.83
CA ILE A 31 -6.20 24.49 -29.77
C ILE A 31 -5.32 23.30 -29.34
N ILE A 32 -5.92 22.15 -29.04
CA ILE A 32 -5.18 20.95 -28.62
C ILE A 32 -4.17 20.54 -29.69
N ARG A 33 -4.61 20.41 -30.96
CA ARG A 33 -3.73 20.01 -32.07
C ARG A 33 -2.51 20.93 -32.24
N VAL A 34 -2.70 22.24 -32.07
CA VAL A 34 -1.59 23.20 -32.18
C VAL A 34 -0.64 23.08 -30.99
N LEU A 35 -1.17 22.85 -29.79
CA LEU A 35 -0.35 22.65 -28.59
C LEU A 35 0.43 21.32 -28.63
N GLU A 36 -0.16 20.24 -29.15
CA GLU A 36 0.53 18.95 -29.38
C GLU A 36 1.78 19.13 -30.25
N ARG A 37 1.66 19.90 -31.34
CA ARG A 37 2.78 20.21 -32.24
C ARG A 37 3.81 21.14 -31.61
N ALA A 38 3.37 22.05 -30.74
CA ALA A 38 4.25 22.95 -30.02
C ALA A 38 5.07 22.22 -28.95
N GLY A 39 4.51 21.15 -28.36
CA GLY A 39 5.14 20.34 -27.32
C GLY A 39 5.60 21.18 -26.13
N SER A 40 6.78 20.87 -25.60
CA SER A 40 7.37 21.57 -24.45
C SER A 40 7.67 23.06 -24.67
N ARG A 41 7.66 23.54 -25.93
CA ARG A 41 7.84 24.98 -26.22
C ARG A 41 6.57 25.78 -25.93
N GLY A 42 5.40 25.15 -25.87
CA GLY A 42 4.10 25.83 -25.76
C GLY A 42 3.83 26.81 -26.92
N ALA A 43 2.73 27.55 -26.86
CA ALA A 43 2.30 28.49 -27.92
C ALA A 43 1.74 29.78 -27.32
N SER A 44 1.91 30.92 -28.01
CA SER A 44 1.21 32.16 -27.64
C SER A 44 -0.25 32.15 -28.12
N ALA A 45 -1.13 32.97 -27.52
CA ALA A 45 -2.52 33.09 -27.98
C ALA A 45 -2.60 33.47 -29.47
N LYS A 46 -1.74 34.38 -29.92
CA LYS A 46 -1.66 34.80 -31.33
C LYS A 46 -1.27 33.63 -32.25
N TYR A 47 -0.27 32.86 -31.86
CA TYR A 47 0.16 31.68 -32.63
C TYR A 47 -0.94 30.61 -32.70
N LEU A 48 -1.64 30.37 -31.59
CA LEU A 48 -2.79 29.46 -31.55
C LEU A 48 -3.90 29.89 -32.51
N GLN A 49 -4.22 31.19 -32.55
CA GLN A 49 -5.22 31.75 -33.46
C GLN A 49 -4.83 31.62 -34.93
N GLU A 50 -3.57 31.92 -35.26
CA GLU A 50 -3.03 31.82 -36.63
C GLU A 50 -3.05 30.37 -37.12
N GLN A 51 -2.56 29.42 -36.31
CA GLN A 51 -2.49 28.01 -36.70
C GLN A 51 -3.85 27.31 -36.71
N ALA A 52 -4.81 27.78 -35.89
CA ALA A 52 -6.20 27.30 -35.92
C ALA A 52 -7.04 27.97 -37.03
N GLY A 53 -6.47 28.89 -37.82
CA GLY A 53 -7.17 29.53 -38.93
C GLY A 53 -8.32 30.46 -38.50
N VAL A 54 -8.22 31.05 -37.31
CA VAL A 54 -9.25 31.90 -36.70
C VAL A 54 -9.41 33.19 -37.48
N ARG A 55 -10.63 33.49 -37.95
CA ARG A 55 -10.95 34.76 -38.64
C ARG A 55 -11.23 35.87 -37.63
N ARG A 56 -11.12 37.14 -38.06
CA ARG A 56 -11.32 38.32 -37.18
C ARG A 56 -12.63 38.34 -36.40
N HIS A 57 -13.73 37.84 -36.97
CA HIS A 57 -15.03 37.76 -36.29
C HIS A 57 -15.14 36.58 -35.29
N GLN A 58 -14.15 35.69 -35.24
CA GLN A 58 -14.11 34.49 -34.40
C GLN A 58 -13.15 34.63 -33.22
N THR A 59 -12.35 35.71 -33.19
CA THR A 59 -11.31 35.96 -32.18
C THR A 59 -11.85 35.91 -30.76
N GLU A 60 -12.97 36.57 -30.49
CA GLU A 60 -13.56 36.62 -29.15
C GLU A 60 -14.05 35.24 -28.68
N ALA A 61 -14.77 34.52 -29.55
CA ALA A 61 -15.24 33.17 -29.27
C ALA A 61 -14.08 32.19 -29.01
N PHE A 62 -12.99 32.30 -29.79
CA PHE A 62 -11.79 31.49 -29.59
C PHE A 62 -11.12 31.77 -28.24
N LEU A 63 -10.98 33.05 -27.87
CA LEU A 63 -10.38 33.44 -26.59
C LEU A 63 -11.22 32.99 -25.40
N LEU A 64 -12.55 33.02 -25.51
CA LEU A 64 -13.44 32.48 -24.48
C LEU A 64 -13.27 30.96 -24.30
N VAL A 65 -13.13 30.20 -25.40
CA VAL A 65 -12.84 28.76 -25.34
C VAL A 65 -11.48 28.50 -24.71
N LEU A 66 -10.43 29.24 -25.12
CA LEU A 66 -9.09 29.11 -24.55
C LEU A 66 -9.08 29.43 -23.05
N ALA A 67 -9.77 30.50 -22.63
CA ALA A 67 -9.92 30.84 -21.21
C ALA A 67 -10.68 29.76 -20.43
N GLY A 68 -11.72 29.17 -21.02
CA GLY A 68 -12.44 28.02 -20.46
C GLY A 68 -11.55 26.78 -20.31
N MET A 69 -10.69 26.51 -21.30
CA MET A 69 -9.71 25.41 -21.26
C MET A 69 -8.60 25.63 -20.22
N VAL A 70 -8.24 26.89 -19.94
CA VAL A 70 -7.35 27.23 -18.82
C VAL A 70 -8.06 27.02 -17.49
N LYS A 71 -9.29 27.52 -17.38
CA LYS A 71 -10.11 27.39 -16.16
C LYS A 71 -10.39 25.92 -15.80
N ASN A 72 -10.57 25.04 -16.79
CA ASN A 72 -10.83 23.62 -16.56
C ASN A 72 -9.56 22.74 -16.55
N GLY A 73 -8.37 23.33 -16.68
CA GLY A 73 -7.09 22.63 -16.56
C GLY A 73 -6.68 21.78 -17.76
N THR A 74 -7.39 21.85 -18.89
CA THR A 74 -7.00 21.17 -20.15
C THR A 74 -5.80 21.85 -20.82
N VAL A 75 -5.63 23.16 -20.59
CA VAL A 75 -4.51 23.97 -21.05
C VAL A 75 -3.91 24.69 -19.85
N GLN A 76 -2.58 24.67 -19.71
CA GLN A 76 -1.89 25.46 -18.69
C GLN A 76 -1.37 26.75 -19.29
N GLN A 77 -1.55 27.87 -18.59
CA GLN A 77 -0.95 29.15 -18.95
C GLN A 77 0.25 29.44 -18.04
N LYS A 78 1.42 29.67 -18.63
CA LYS A 78 2.61 30.20 -17.92
C LYS A 78 3.08 31.45 -18.65
N ARG A 79 2.97 32.61 -17.99
CA ARG A 79 3.20 33.94 -18.59
C ARG A 79 2.33 34.08 -19.85
N ASP A 80 2.95 34.40 -21.00
CA ASP A 80 2.26 34.64 -22.28
C ASP A 80 2.14 33.39 -23.16
N ARG A 81 2.43 32.20 -22.61
CA ARG A 81 2.39 30.93 -23.34
C ARG A 81 1.43 29.93 -22.71
N TYR A 82 0.80 29.18 -23.59
CA TYR A 82 -0.13 28.11 -23.32
C TYR A 82 0.55 26.78 -23.63
N TYR A 83 0.31 25.81 -22.79
CA TYR A 83 0.82 24.45 -22.90
C TYR A 83 -0.38 23.53 -22.87
N GLN A 84 -0.37 22.48 -23.68
CA GLN A 84 -1.29 21.39 -23.42
C GLN A 84 -0.99 20.91 -22.01
N SER A 85 -2.01 20.89 -21.17
CA SER A 85 -1.89 20.16 -19.93
C SER A 85 -1.72 18.72 -20.38
N ASP A 86 -0.58 18.09 -20.04
CA ASP A 86 -0.58 16.64 -19.90
C ASP A 86 -1.65 16.38 -18.84
N GLN A 87 -2.89 16.14 -19.28
CA GLN A 87 -3.79 15.26 -18.55
C GLN A 87 -3.08 13.92 -18.57
N GLY A 88 -2.06 13.80 -17.72
CA GLY A 88 -1.52 12.53 -17.33
C GLY A 88 -2.71 11.68 -16.98
N GLN A 89 -2.74 10.46 -17.52
CA GLN A 89 -3.85 9.54 -17.28
C GLN A 89 -4.12 9.53 -15.78
N THR A 90 -5.38 9.76 -15.41
CA THR A 90 -5.73 9.68 -14.00
C THR A 90 -5.96 8.24 -13.65
N ALA A 91 -5.44 7.81 -12.51
CA ALA A 91 -5.69 6.48 -11.98
C ALA A 91 -6.16 6.61 -10.53
N GLU A 92 -6.93 5.62 -10.09
CA GLU A 92 -7.14 5.35 -8.66
C GLU A 92 -6.04 4.40 -8.21
N ALA A 93 -5.54 4.64 -7.00
CA ALA A 93 -4.37 3.97 -6.47
C ALA A 93 -4.42 3.90 -4.96
N VAL A 94 -3.71 2.94 -4.38
CA VAL A 94 -3.46 2.83 -2.94
C VAL A 94 -2.07 3.37 -2.62
N VAL A 95 -1.96 4.19 -1.57
CA VAL A 95 -0.65 4.61 -1.06
C VAL A 95 0.05 3.42 -0.41
N ILE A 96 1.24 3.08 -0.92
CA ILE A 96 2.02 1.94 -0.43
C ILE A 96 3.03 2.39 0.62
N LYS A 97 3.75 3.49 0.34
CA LYS A 97 4.84 3.95 1.19
C LYS A 97 4.97 5.46 1.13
N VAL A 98 5.26 6.06 2.27
CA VAL A 98 5.65 7.47 2.38
C VAL A 98 7.06 7.57 2.96
N THR A 99 7.82 8.56 2.50
CA THR A 99 9.12 8.97 3.03
C THR A 99 9.19 10.50 3.09
N GLU A 100 10.26 11.05 3.65
CA GLU A 100 10.47 12.51 3.78
C GLU A 100 10.38 13.30 2.47
N GLY A 101 10.81 12.70 1.35
CA GLY A 101 10.92 13.42 0.07
C GLY A 101 9.98 12.92 -1.02
N PHE A 102 9.37 11.75 -0.84
CA PHE A 102 8.58 11.06 -1.85
C PHE A 102 7.79 9.91 -1.24
N GLY A 103 6.89 9.34 -2.02
CA GLY A 103 6.26 8.05 -1.72
C GLY A 103 5.94 7.28 -2.98
N PHE A 104 5.30 6.14 -2.79
CA PHE A 104 4.86 5.26 -3.85
C PHE A 104 3.37 4.97 -3.69
N VAL A 105 2.69 4.91 -4.83
CA VAL A 105 1.29 4.51 -4.93
C VAL A 105 1.17 3.40 -5.95
N ARG A 106 0.28 2.44 -5.71
CA ARG A 106 -0.02 1.35 -6.65
C ARG A 106 -1.37 1.59 -7.31
N PRO A 107 -1.42 1.86 -8.62
CA PRO A 107 -2.68 1.94 -9.35
C PRO A 107 -3.40 0.59 -9.36
N ASP A 108 -4.73 0.60 -9.32
CA ASP A 108 -5.52 -0.63 -9.28
C ASP A 108 -5.35 -1.50 -10.54
N GLU A 109 -5.10 -0.86 -11.69
CA GLU A 109 -4.96 -1.52 -13.00
C GLU A 109 -3.49 -1.76 -13.41
N ALA A 110 -2.51 -1.50 -12.52
CA ALA A 110 -1.09 -1.61 -12.84
C ALA A 110 -0.32 -2.43 -11.80
N GLU A 111 0.66 -3.20 -12.27
CA GLU A 111 1.56 -3.97 -11.40
C GLU A 111 2.71 -3.12 -10.82
N GLU A 112 3.03 -2.01 -11.48
CA GLU A 112 4.15 -1.14 -11.12
C GLU A 112 3.72 0.01 -10.22
N ASP A 113 4.53 0.28 -9.19
CA ASP A 113 4.36 1.44 -8.33
C ASP A 113 4.75 2.74 -9.04
N ILE A 114 4.00 3.80 -8.76
CA ILE A 114 4.25 5.14 -9.27
C ILE A 114 4.90 5.98 -8.19
N PHE A 115 6.03 6.58 -8.53
CA PHE A 115 6.74 7.51 -7.66
C PHE A 115 6.00 8.84 -7.59
N ILE A 116 5.76 9.36 -6.38
CA ILE A 116 5.19 10.69 -6.18
C ILE A 116 6.15 11.51 -5.31
N PRO A 117 6.68 12.65 -5.81
CA PRO A 117 7.42 13.59 -4.99
C PRO A 117 6.59 14.07 -3.79
N GLY A 118 7.19 14.22 -2.61
CA GLY A 118 6.48 14.51 -1.35
C GLY A 118 5.63 15.79 -1.40
N ARG A 119 6.07 16.80 -2.16
CA ARG A 119 5.30 18.04 -2.40
C ARG A 119 3.97 17.84 -3.12
N TYR A 120 3.79 16.71 -3.79
CA TYR A 120 2.60 16.32 -4.55
C TYR A 120 1.80 15.20 -3.86
N PHE A 121 2.07 14.93 -2.58
CA PHE A 121 1.45 13.82 -1.84
C PHE A 121 0.19 14.21 -1.07
N MET A 122 -0.11 15.51 -0.94
CA MET A 122 -1.29 16.05 -0.22
C MET A 122 -1.49 15.51 1.22
N GLY A 123 -0.42 15.10 1.90
CA GLY A 123 -0.52 14.52 3.23
C GLY A 123 -1.16 13.11 3.25
N ALA A 124 -1.31 12.45 2.09
CA ALA A 124 -1.79 11.07 2.04
C ALA A 124 -0.82 10.13 2.77
N LEU A 125 -1.35 9.12 3.43
CA LEU A 125 -0.64 8.15 4.26
C LEU A 125 -0.84 6.75 3.69
N PRO A 126 0.05 5.79 4.02
CA PRO A 126 -0.11 4.40 3.62
C PRO A 126 -1.51 3.86 3.90
N GLY A 127 -2.03 3.10 2.93
CA GLY A 127 -3.38 2.55 2.96
C GLY A 127 -4.47 3.48 2.41
N ASP A 128 -4.24 4.80 2.33
CA ASP A 128 -5.21 5.71 1.73
C ASP A 128 -5.49 5.34 0.26
N ARG A 129 -6.75 5.43 -0.17
CA ARG A 129 -7.10 5.47 -1.58
C ARG A 129 -7.01 6.89 -2.10
N VAL A 130 -6.32 7.06 -3.22
CA VAL A 130 -6.05 8.35 -3.83
C VAL A 130 -6.37 8.34 -5.31
N LYS A 131 -6.78 9.50 -5.83
CA LYS A 131 -6.80 9.76 -7.27
C LYS A 131 -5.53 10.52 -7.64
N ILE A 132 -4.80 10.03 -8.62
CA ILE A 132 -3.52 10.59 -9.06
C ILE A 132 -3.56 11.00 -10.53
N THR A 133 -2.67 11.88 -10.95
CA THR A 133 -2.26 11.98 -12.36
C THR A 133 -0.96 11.21 -12.57
N VAL A 134 -0.85 10.49 -13.67
CA VAL A 134 0.37 9.75 -14.05
C VAL A 134 1.03 10.41 -15.25
N ARG A 135 2.33 10.69 -15.17
CA ARG A 135 3.12 11.26 -16.26
C ARG A 135 4.41 10.46 -16.46
N GLN A 136 4.94 10.50 -17.67
CA GLN A 136 6.27 9.96 -17.94
C GLN A 136 7.32 10.88 -17.28
N GLY A 137 8.10 10.33 -16.35
CA GLY A 137 9.20 11.01 -15.69
C GLY A 137 10.49 10.95 -16.51
N ARG A 138 11.63 11.03 -15.82
CA ARG A 138 12.95 10.85 -16.48
C ARG A 138 13.18 9.36 -16.80
N GLY A 139 13.49 9.07 -18.06
CA GLY A 139 13.72 7.69 -18.52
C GLY A 139 12.44 6.86 -18.47
N ASN A 140 12.52 5.65 -17.92
CA ASN A 140 11.38 4.72 -17.83
C ASN A 140 10.54 4.91 -16.55
N LEU A 141 10.91 5.80 -15.63
CA LEU A 141 10.20 6.00 -14.38
C LEU A 141 8.90 6.78 -14.62
N LYS A 142 7.78 6.27 -14.11
CA LYS A 142 6.51 6.99 -14.03
C LYS A 142 6.49 7.84 -12.77
N GLU A 143 6.09 9.10 -12.92
CA GLU A 143 5.90 10.03 -11.81
C GLU A 143 4.41 10.41 -11.70
N GLY A 144 3.97 10.69 -10.49
CA GLY A 144 2.60 11.10 -10.24
C GLY A 144 2.44 12.28 -9.30
N GLU A 145 1.19 12.74 -9.21
CA GLU A 145 0.73 13.77 -8.27
C GLU A 145 -0.64 13.35 -7.73
N VAL A 146 -0.81 13.42 -6.41
CA VAL A 146 -2.10 13.19 -5.75
C VAL A 146 -2.99 14.38 -6.05
N LEU A 147 -4.15 14.12 -6.66
CA LEU A 147 -5.18 15.12 -6.93
C LEU A 147 -6.14 15.26 -5.73
N ARG A 148 -6.50 14.14 -5.10
CA ARG A 148 -7.34 14.08 -3.91
C ARG A 148 -7.24 12.71 -3.24
N ILE A 149 -7.47 12.69 -1.94
CA ILE A 149 -7.71 11.47 -1.16
C ILE A 149 -9.18 11.11 -1.32
N LEU A 150 -9.44 9.85 -1.71
CA LEU A 150 -10.78 9.28 -1.91
C LEU A 150 -11.30 8.63 -0.63
N GLU A 151 -10.43 7.89 0.06
CA GLU A 151 -10.72 7.20 1.31
C GLU A 151 -9.47 7.26 2.19
N GLU A 152 -9.64 7.67 3.44
CA GLU A 152 -8.55 7.74 4.42
C GLU A 152 -8.46 6.41 5.17
N ALA A 153 -7.28 5.82 5.21
CA ALA A 153 -7.03 4.64 6.04
C ALA A 153 -6.81 5.03 7.50
N ASP A 154 -7.18 4.13 8.40
CA ASP A 154 -6.83 4.27 9.82
C ASP A 154 -5.33 4.00 9.98
N TYR A 155 -4.57 5.06 10.25
CA TYR A 155 -3.12 5.01 10.26
C TYR A 155 -2.58 5.03 11.69
N HIS A 156 -1.93 3.92 12.05
CA HIS A 156 -1.19 3.76 13.30
C HIS A 156 0.31 3.75 13.01
N PHE A 157 1.09 4.19 13.97
CA PHE A 157 2.55 4.15 13.89
C PHE A 157 3.17 4.11 15.28
N THR A 158 4.36 3.52 15.37
CA THR A 158 5.19 3.62 16.57
C THR A 158 6.16 4.79 16.50
N GLY A 159 6.58 5.28 17.65
CA GLY A 159 7.55 6.37 17.74
C GLY A 159 7.99 6.69 19.15
N THR A 160 8.80 7.74 19.27
CA THR A 160 9.25 8.28 20.56
C THR A 160 8.48 9.56 20.88
N PHE A 161 7.85 9.60 22.05
CA PHE A 161 7.20 10.79 22.57
C PHE A 161 8.22 11.82 23.06
N ARG A 162 8.03 13.08 22.69
CA ARG A 162 8.86 14.23 23.09
C ARG A 162 8.03 15.49 23.33
N MET A 163 8.61 16.43 24.04
CA MET A 163 8.09 17.76 24.33
C MET A 163 8.97 18.79 23.63
N GLU A 164 8.49 19.34 22.52
CA GLU A 164 9.19 20.38 21.77
C GLU A 164 8.58 21.75 22.03
N ASN A 165 9.37 22.68 22.56
CA ASN A 165 8.90 24.02 22.90
C ASN A 165 7.61 24.02 23.76
N GLY A 166 7.45 23.02 24.62
CA GLY A 166 6.26 22.84 25.48
C GLY A 166 5.03 22.24 24.78
N LEU A 167 5.19 21.70 23.56
CA LEU A 167 4.17 20.99 22.81
C LEU A 167 4.50 19.49 22.71
N PRO A 168 3.54 18.59 23.00
CA PRO A 168 3.76 17.16 22.85
C PRO A 168 3.78 16.76 21.37
N VAL A 169 4.76 15.95 21.01
CA VAL A 169 4.95 15.41 19.66
C VAL A 169 5.39 13.95 19.74
N VAL A 170 5.09 13.17 18.71
CA VAL A 170 5.67 11.83 18.52
C VAL A 170 6.57 11.87 17.30
N TYR A 171 7.78 11.37 17.47
CA TYR A 171 8.74 11.13 16.40
C TYR A 171 8.53 9.72 15.85
N PRO A 172 7.96 9.56 14.65
CA PRO A 172 7.67 8.24 14.09
C PRO A 172 8.97 7.47 13.82
N ASP A 173 8.97 6.15 14.03
CA ASP A 173 10.13 5.31 13.74
C ASP A 173 10.36 5.13 12.25
N THR A 174 9.28 5.11 11.47
CA THR A 174 9.29 4.86 10.03
C THR A 174 8.34 5.79 9.27
N GLN A 175 8.55 5.86 7.95
CA GLN A 175 7.72 6.53 6.93
C GLN A 175 7.63 8.08 7.01
N MET A 176 7.47 8.64 8.19
CA MET A 176 7.40 10.08 8.44
C MET A 176 8.62 10.52 9.24
N LYS A 177 9.41 11.47 8.73
CA LYS A 177 10.62 11.96 9.42
C LYS A 177 10.42 13.23 10.26
N GLY A 178 9.23 13.81 10.24
CA GLY A 178 8.89 14.98 11.06
C GLY A 178 8.16 14.59 12.34
N PRO A 179 8.25 15.40 13.41
CA PRO A 179 7.40 15.23 14.57
C PRO A 179 5.92 15.36 14.17
N VAL A 180 5.10 14.44 14.65
CA VAL A 180 3.64 14.51 14.53
C VAL A 180 3.11 15.10 15.84
N PRO A 181 2.52 16.31 15.82
CA PRO A 181 2.00 16.90 17.04
C PRO A 181 0.84 16.11 17.62
N VAL A 182 0.82 16.03 18.95
CA VAL A 182 -0.24 15.39 19.73
C VAL A 182 -1.00 16.48 20.49
N ASP A 183 -2.31 16.36 20.61
CA ASP A 183 -3.07 17.29 21.44
C ASP A 183 -2.83 16.99 22.94
N ARG A 184 -2.81 18.02 23.80
CA ARG A 184 -2.41 17.85 25.22
C ARG A 184 -3.28 16.88 26.01
N ASN A 185 -4.53 16.69 25.59
CA ASN A 185 -5.50 15.75 26.16
C ASN A 185 -5.40 14.34 25.56
N GLU A 186 -4.53 14.12 24.58
CA GLU A 186 -4.38 12.85 23.85
C GLU A 186 -2.98 12.23 24.01
N THR A 187 -2.25 12.61 25.06
CA THR A 187 -0.90 12.08 25.32
C THR A 187 -0.90 10.67 25.92
N GLY A 188 -2.05 10.16 26.36
CA GLY A 188 -2.15 8.83 26.99
C GLY A 188 -1.30 8.68 28.26
N GLY A 189 -0.87 9.79 28.88
CA GLY A 189 0.06 9.78 30.01
C GLY A 189 1.53 9.55 29.67
N ALA A 190 1.90 9.57 28.38
CA ALA A 190 3.28 9.43 27.92
C ALA A 190 4.20 10.52 28.49
N LYS A 191 5.44 10.15 28.78
CA LYS A 191 6.50 11.02 29.26
C LYS A 191 7.59 11.18 28.18
N GLU A 192 8.40 12.23 28.33
CA GLU A 192 9.55 12.48 27.47
C GLU A 192 10.42 11.21 27.33
N GLY A 193 10.68 10.79 26.10
CA GLY A 193 11.52 9.62 25.80
C GLY A 193 10.78 8.28 25.87
N ASP A 194 9.47 8.25 26.13
CA ASP A 194 8.71 7.01 26.06
C ASP A 194 8.54 6.56 24.60
N LYS A 195 8.60 5.25 24.41
CA LYS A 195 8.15 4.54 23.22
C LYS A 195 6.62 4.43 23.28
N VAL A 196 5.97 4.83 22.19
CA VAL A 196 4.51 4.85 22.11
C VAL A 196 4.02 4.26 20.78
N SER A 197 2.77 3.81 20.78
CA SER A 197 1.96 3.65 19.58
C SER A 197 0.99 4.82 19.51
N ALA A 198 0.85 5.42 18.34
CA ALA A 198 -0.01 6.57 18.11
C ALA A 198 -0.87 6.36 16.86
N ARG A 199 -2.04 7.00 16.86
CA ARG A 199 -3.00 6.97 15.75
C ARG A 199 -3.24 8.37 15.22
N ILE A 200 -3.32 8.54 13.90
CA ILE A 200 -3.67 9.83 13.30
C ILE A 200 -5.16 10.10 13.52
N VAL A 201 -5.48 11.13 14.30
CA VAL A 201 -6.86 11.52 14.62
C VAL A 201 -7.34 12.73 13.82
N LYS A 202 -6.41 13.50 13.24
CA LYS A 202 -6.74 14.64 12.39
C LYS A 202 -5.77 14.71 11.21
N ARG A 203 -6.33 14.69 10.01
CA ARG A 203 -5.58 14.82 8.77
C ARG A 203 -5.22 16.27 8.45
N GLY A 204 -3.98 16.48 8.05
CA GLY A 204 -3.43 17.73 7.53
C GLY A 204 -3.20 17.66 6.03
N ARG A 205 -3.00 18.83 5.40
CA ARG A 205 -2.71 18.93 3.96
C ARG A 205 -1.28 18.55 3.59
N ARG A 206 -0.38 18.55 4.57
CA ARG A 206 1.01 18.09 4.49
C ARG A 206 1.22 17.07 5.60
N HIS A 207 2.20 16.17 5.46
CA HIS A 207 2.42 15.12 6.46
C HIS A 207 2.68 15.65 7.88
N PHE A 208 3.40 16.76 8.00
CA PHE A 208 3.67 17.40 9.30
C PHE A 208 2.50 18.24 9.84
N ASP A 209 1.41 18.39 9.08
CA ASP A 209 0.18 19.05 9.55
C ASP A 209 -0.77 18.05 10.25
N HIS A 210 -0.50 16.74 10.19
CA HIS A 210 -1.31 15.72 10.88
C HIS A 210 -1.28 15.91 12.41
N ARG A 211 -2.30 15.40 13.09
CA ARG A 211 -2.30 15.26 14.55
C ARG A 211 -2.57 13.82 14.94
N ALA A 212 -1.91 13.39 16.00
CA ALA A 212 -2.03 12.05 16.52
C ALA A 212 -2.52 12.04 17.96
N ALA A 213 -3.12 10.92 18.36
CA ALA A 213 -3.38 10.54 19.74
C ALA A 213 -2.50 9.36 20.12
N VAL A 214 -1.94 9.36 21.33
CA VAL A 214 -1.20 8.22 21.88
C VAL A 214 -2.20 7.15 22.29
N MET A 215 -2.05 5.95 21.72
CA MET A 215 -2.90 4.79 21.97
C MET A 215 -2.33 3.88 23.06
N ALA A 216 -1.00 3.74 23.11
CA ALA A 216 -0.31 2.92 24.09
C ALA A 216 1.06 3.50 24.43
N VAL A 217 1.47 3.31 25.69
CA VAL A 217 2.80 3.68 26.20
C VAL A 217 3.51 2.41 26.64
N PHE A 218 4.65 2.12 26.03
CA PHE A 218 5.42 0.89 26.30
C PHE A 218 6.52 1.11 27.35
N GLY A 219 6.92 2.37 27.60
CA GLY A 219 8.00 2.74 28.53
C GLY A 219 9.19 3.35 27.78
N SER A 220 10.39 3.34 28.38
CA SER A 220 11.56 4.04 27.82
C SER A 220 11.96 3.54 26.43
N SER A 221 12.08 4.45 25.45
CA SER A 221 12.56 4.14 24.10
C SER A 221 14.05 3.80 24.02
N GLN A 222 14.78 3.89 25.13
CA GLN A 222 16.19 3.49 25.22
C GLN A 222 16.36 1.99 25.48
N LEU A 223 15.28 1.27 25.81
CA LEU A 223 15.31 -0.17 26.06
C LEU A 223 14.93 -0.92 24.78
N ALA A 224 15.83 -1.78 24.30
CA ALA A 224 15.60 -2.58 23.09
C ALA A 224 14.36 -3.47 23.21
N SER A 225 14.13 -4.06 24.39
CA SER A 225 12.94 -4.87 24.67
C SER A 225 11.65 -4.08 24.45
N VAL A 226 11.55 -2.86 25.01
CA VAL A 226 10.40 -1.95 24.86
C VAL A 226 10.16 -1.59 23.38
N CYS A 227 11.23 -1.31 22.64
CA CYS A 227 11.13 -1.04 21.20
C CYS A 227 10.59 -2.24 20.42
N CYS A 228 11.02 -3.47 20.77
CA CYS A 228 10.47 -4.68 20.16
C CYS A 228 8.99 -4.88 20.51
N GLU A 229 8.56 -4.60 21.74
CA GLU A 229 7.14 -4.70 22.11
C GLU A 229 6.24 -3.79 21.27
N ALA A 230 6.72 -2.57 20.98
CA ALA A 230 6.01 -1.65 20.10
C ALA A 230 5.86 -2.20 18.68
N ILE A 231 6.92 -2.79 18.12
CA ILE A 231 6.90 -3.41 16.78
C ILE A 231 5.93 -4.60 16.75
N LEU A 232 5.94 -5.46 17.77
CA LEU A 232 5.03 -6.59 17.88
C LEU A 232 3.57 -6.13 17.89
N ALA A 233 3.28 -5.09 18.68
CA ALA A 233 1.94 -4.51 18.75
C ALA A 233 1.49 -3.89 17.41
N GLU A 234 2.39 -3.17 16.72
CA GLU A 234 2.11 -2.58 15.39
C GLU A 234 1.79 -3.64 14.32
N ASN A 235 2.41 -4.81 14.42
CA ASN A 235 2.17 -5.94 13.51
C ASN A 235 1.04 -6.86 13.97
N GLY A 236 0.33 -6.52 15.06
CA GLY A 236 -0.78 -7.33 15.57
C GLY A 236 -0.37 -8.71 16.09
N ILE A 237 0.87 -8.87 16.56
CA ILE A 237 1.39 -10.16 17.03
C ILE A 237 0.96 -10.37 18.49
N GLU A 238 0.09 -11.35 18.69
CA GLU A 238 -0.44 -11.70 20.01
C GLU A 238 0.51 -12.58 20.83
N LYS A 239 0.85 -12.12 22.03
CA LYS A 239 1.74 -12.85 22.95
C LYS A 239 1.01 -13.94 23.74
N GLN A 240 -0.29 -13.74 24.00
CA GLN A 240 -1.07 -14.61 24.86
C GLN A 240 -1.81 -15.65 24.02
N PHE A 241 -1.87 -16.88 24.51
CA PHE A 241 -2.73 -17.90 23.93
C PHE A 241 -4.16 -17.74 24.44
N PRO A 242 -5.18 -18.01 23.61
CA PRO A 242 -6.55 -18.12 24.06
C PRO A 242 -6.70 -19.19 25.18
N PRO A 243 -7.60 -18.98 26.16
CA PRO A 243 -7.78 -19.94 27.25
C PRO A 243 -8.12 -21.37 26.79
N GLN A 244 -8.87 -21.51 25.69
CA GLN A 244 -9.25 -22.82 25.13
C GLN A 244 -8.03 -23.58 24.61
N VAL A 245 -7.07 -22.88 24.01
CA VAL A 245 -5.83 -23.46 23.48
C VAL A 245 -4.96 -23.98 24.62
N LEU A 246 -4.83 -23.21 25.70
CA LEU A 246 -4.08 -23.62 26.90
C LEU A 246 -4.71 -24.83 27.58
N GLU A 247 -6.04 -24.86 27.65
CA GLU A 247 -6.78 -25.99 28.22
C GLU A 247 -6.61 -27.27 27.37
N GLU A 248 -6.66 -27.16 26.03
CA GLU A 248 -6.39 -28.29 25.14
C GLU A 248 -4.97 -28.84 25.35
N ALA A 249 -3.97 -27.96 25.37
CA ALA A 249 -2.56 -28.34 25.55
C ALA A 249 -2.33 -29.06 26.89
N ARG A 250 -2.90 -28.55 27.98
CA ARG A 250 -2.81 -29.19 29.31
C ARG A 250 -3.44 -30.58 29.32
N ARG A 251 -4.62 -30.75 28.73
CA ARG A 251 -5.27 -32.07 28.65
C ARG A 251 -4.44 -33.08 27.87
N ILE A 252 -3.79 -32.64 26.80
CA ILE A 252 -2.88 -33.49 26.02
C ILE A 252 -1.68 -33.91 26.88
N GLN A 253 -1.06 -32.96 27.58
CA GLN A 253 0.08 -33.23 28.46
C GLN A 253 -0.29 -34.19 29.59
N GLU A 254 -1.42 -33.97 30.26
CA GLU A 254 -1.92 -34.83 31.36
C GLU A 254 -2.23 -36.25 30.89
N LYS A 255 -2.72 -36.41 29.66
CA LYS A 255 -3.05 -37.72 29.08
C LYS A 255 -1.78 -38.55 28.81
N GLY A 256 -0.68 -37.90 28.47
CA GLY A 256 0.57 -38.55 28.07
C GLY A 256 0.43 -39.48 26.87
N ILE A 257 1.43 -40.34 26.65
CA ILE A 257 1.45 -41.30 25.55
C ILE A 257 0.88 -42.64 26.04
N SER A 258 -0.18 -43.11 25.38
CA SER A 258 -0.78 -44.41 25.72
C SER A 258 0.10 -45.59 25.29
N GLN A 259 0.03 -46.72 26.00
CA GLN A 259 0.76 -47.94 25.62
C GLN A 259 0.45 -48.38 24.18
N ARG A 260 -0.80 -48.26 23.73
CA ARG A 260 -1.21 -48.57 22.36
C ARG A 260 -0.47 -47.74 21.31
N GLU A 261 -0.19 -46.47 21.59
CA GLU A 261 0.61 -45.62 20.69
C GLU A 261 2.07 -46.05 20.68
N ILE A 262 2.62 -46.43 21.84
CA ILE A 262 4.00 -46.94 21.95
C ILE A 262 4.14 -48.23 21.15
N ASP A 263 3.23 -49.19 21.33
CA ASP A 263 3.25 -50.49 20.66
C ASP A 263 3.09 -50.39 19.14
N GLY A 264 2.51 -49.29 18.65
CA GLY A 264 2.30 -49.02 17.22
C GLY A 264 3.47 -48.34 16.51
N ARG A 265 4.57 -48.03 17.23
CA ARG A 265 5.71 -47.27 16.72
C ARG A 265 6.99 -48.11 16.73
N LEU A 266 7.95 -47.72 15.89
CA LEU A 266 9.28 -48.30 15.90
C LEU A 266 9.99 -47.91 17.21
N ASP A 267 10.45 -48.89 17.98
CA ASP A 267 11.16 -48.65 19.23
C ASP A 267 12.66 -48.45 18.98
N LEU A 268 13.12 -47.20 19.12
CA LEU A 268 14.52 -46.81 18.96
C LEU A 268 15.17 -46.42 20.30
N ARG A 269 14.54 -46.70 21.44
CA ARG A 269 15.04 -46.27 22.76
C ARG A 269 16.38 -46.89 23.15
N GLY A 270 16.79 -47.97 22.48
CA GLY A 270 18.09 -48.62 22.67
C GLY A 270 19.22 -48.04 21.81
N GLU A 271 18.91 -47.17 20.85
CA GLU A 271 19.88 -46.58 19.93
C GLU A 271 20.54 -45.33 20.51
N ILE A 272 21.75 -45.00 20.02
CA ILE A 272 22.42 -43.75 20.36
C ILE A 272 21.86 -42.64 19.47
N ILE A 273 20.90 -41.90 20.00
CA ILE A 273 20.28 -40.72 19.38
C ILE A 273 20.66 -39.49 20.21
N PHE A 274 21.10 -38.42 19.55
CA PHE A 274 21.52 -37.17 20.20
C PHE A 274 21.02 -35.95 19.43
N THR A 275 20.94 -34.81 20.12
CA THR A 275 20.57 -33.51 19.55
C THR A 275 21.78 -32.56 19.61
N ILE A 276 21.80 -31.54 18.76
CA ILE A 276 22.89 -30.54 18.72
C ILE A 276 22.26 -29.15 18.72
N ASP A 277 22.20 -28.54 19.90
CA ASP A 277 21.47 -27.29 20.12
C ASP A 277 22.33 -26.23 20.80
N GLY A 278 21.92 -24.97 20.69
CA GLY A 278 22.47 -23.89 21.52
C GLY A 278 22.10 -24.09 22.98
N ALA A 279 22.97 -23.66 23.90
CA ALA A 279 22.78 -23.87 25.36
C ALA A 279 21.46 -23.28 25.91
N ASP A 280 20.90 -22.27 25.24
CA ASP A 280 19.66 -21.60 25.64
C ASP A 280 18.41 -22.11 24.90
N THR A 281 18.56 -23.08 23.99
CA THR A 281 17.46 -23.69 23.22
C THR A 281 16.55 -24.48 24.16
N LYS A 282 15.24 -24.36 23.99
CA LYS A 282 14.26 -25.03 24.86
C LYS A 282 13.35 -25.99 24.09
N ASP A 283 13.08 -25.63 22.85
CA ASP A 283 12.31 -26.34 21.85
C ASP A 283 13.26 -27.20 21.01
N ILE A 284 13.57 -28.40 21.49
CA ILE A 284 14.42 -29.36 20.79
C ILE A 284 13.52 -30.28 19.96
N ASP A 285 13.43 -30.01 18.66
CA ASP A 285 12.47 -30.65 17.75
C ASP A 285 13.11 -31.68 16.80
N ASP A 286 14.44 -31.73 16.71
CA ASP A 286 15.17 -32.74 15.95
C ASP A 286 16.24 -33.48 16.75
N ALA A 287 16.48 -34.72 16.34
CA ALA A 287 17.58 -35.54 16.82
C ALA A 287 18.18 -36.35 15.67
N VAL A 288 19.43 -36.77 15.84
CA VAL A 288 20.16 -37.54 14.83
C VAL A 288 20.79 -38.80 15.42
N SER A 289 20.93 -39.82 14.58
CA SER A 289 21.73 -41.01 14.85
C SER A 289 22.58 -41.38 13.64
N LEU A 290 23.74 -41.99 13.88
CA LEU A 290 24.65 -42.46 12.84
C LEU A 290 25.07 -43.90 13.11
N THR A 291 24.74 -44.79 12.20
CA THR A 291 25.12 -46.21 12.26
C THR A 291 26.07 -46.52 11.11
N ARG A 292 27.24 -47.07 11.42
CA ARG A 292 28.22 -47.46 10.40
C ARG A 292 27.79 -48.78 9.75
N LEU A 293 27.73 -48.80 8.43
CA LEU A 293 27.46 -49.98 7.61
C LEU A 293 28.75 -50.45 6.91
N GLU A 294 28.69 -51.60 6.23
CA GLU A 294 29.84 -52.14 5.47
C GLU A 294 30.29 -51.18 4.35
N ASP A 295 29.34 -50.60 3.62
CA ASP A 295 29.59 -49.74 2.46
C ASP A 295 29.28 -48.25 2.70
N GLY A 296 29.04 -47.84 3.94
CA GLY A 296 28.69 -46.45 4.24
C GLY A 296 28.16 -46.18 5.64
N TRP A 297 27.24 -45.22 5.73
CA TRP A 297 26.58 -44.81 6.97
C TRP A 297 25.08 -44.73 6.75
N GLU A 298 24.33 -45.16 7.75
CA GLU A 298 22.92 -44.85 7.89
C GLU A 298 22.77 -43.63 8.80
N LEU A 299 22.05 -42.61 8.31
CA LEU A 299 21.69 -41.40 9.06
C LEU A 299 20.21 -41.48 9.42
N GLY A 300 19.90 -41.51 10.72
CA GLY A 300 18.56 -41.28 11.22
C GLY A 300 18.34 -39.80 11.50
N VAL A 301 17.25 -39.23 10.98
CA VAL A 301 16.76 -37.89 11.32
C VAL A 301 15.40 -38.06 11.98
N HIS A 302 15.31 -37.69 13.25
CA HIS A 302 14.17 -37.94 14.11
C HIS A 302 13.52 -36.60 14.46
N ILE A 303 12.35 -36.33 13.92
CA ILE A 303 11.62 -35.07 14.15
C ILE A 303 10.51 -35.30 15.18
N ALA A 304 10.32 -34.35 16.09
CA ALA A 304 9.22 -34.33 17.03
C ALA A 304 7.87 -34.51 16.30
N ASP A 305 7.08 -35.51 16.71
CA ASP A 305 5.79 -35.81 16.10
C ASP A 305 4.69 -34.85 16.63
N VAL A 306 4.84 -33.57 16.33
CA VAL A 306 3.88 -32.52 16.73
C VAL A 306 2.47 -32.82 16.21
N SER A 307 2.37 -33.44 15.03
CA SER A 307 1.10 -33.81 14.39
C SER A 307 0.29 -34.85 15.18
N HIS A 308 0.95 -35.61 16.06
CA HIS A 308 0.26 -36.49 17.00
C HIS A 308 -0.58 -35.70 18.02
N TYR A 309 -0.07 -34.55 18.45
CA TYR A 309 -0.66 -33.71 19.49
C TYR A 309 -1.58 -32.62 18.91
N VAL A 310 -1.13 -31.94 17.87
CA VAL A 310 -1.89 -30.88 17.19
C VAL A 310 -2.70 -31.50 16.07
N ARG A 311 -3.98 -31.78 16.34
CA ARG A 311 -4.89 -32.43 15.38
C ARG A 311 -5.62 -31.40 14.54
N SER A 312 -5.77 -31.68 13.26
CA SER A 312 -6.47 -30.79 12.33
C SER A 312 -7.85 -30.39 12.87
N ARG A 313 -8.17 -29.11 12.74
CA ARG A 313 -9.40 -28.45 13.22
C ARG A 313 -9.57 -28.41 14.74
N SER A 314 -8.52 -28.63 15.51
CA SER A 314 -8.52 -28.35 16.95
C SER A 314 -8.23 -26.88 17.24
N GLU A 315 -8.36 -26.46 18.51
CA GLU A 315 -8.07 -25.07 18.90
C GLU A 315 -6.57 -24.79 18.74
N LEU A 316 -5.72 -25.77 19.09
CA LEU A 316 -4.28 -25.72 18.83
C LEU A 316 -3.94 -25.55 17.35
N ASP A 317 -4.61 -26.29 16.46
CA ASP A 317 -4.37 -26.19 15.01
C ASP A 317 -4.78 -24.81 14.48
N ALA A 318 -5.95 -24.32 14.86
CA ALA A 318 -6.44 -23.00 14.44
C ALA A 318 -5.51 -21.87 14.94
N GLU A 319 -5.06 -21.93 16.18
CA GLU A 319 -4.15 -20.94 16.76
C GLU A 319 -2.75 -21.02 16.15
N ALA A 320 -2.19 -22.23 15.98
CA ALA A 320 -0.89 -22.41 15.33
C ALA A 320 -0.92 -21.90 13.88
N PHE A 321 -2.01 -22.16 13.15
CA PHE A 321 -2.22 -21.64 11.81
C PHE A 321 -2.32 -20.11 11.79
N GLY A 322 -3.04 -19.52 12.75
CA GLY A 322 -3.15 -18.06 12.89
C GLY A 322 -1.83 -17.37 13.20
N ARG A 323 -0.97 -18.00 14.01
CA ARG A 323 0.39 -17.51 14.32
C ARG A 323 1.37 -17.73 13.16
N GLY A 324 1.26 -18.85 12.45
CA GLY A 324 2.08 -19.24 11.31
C GLY A 324 3.53 -19.65 11.66
N THR A 325 4.17 -18.97 12.60
CA THR A 325 5.53 -19.28 13.08
C THR A 325 5.76 -18.76 14.49
N SER A 326 6.72 -19.34 15.20
CA SER A 326 7.29 -18.72 16.40
C SER A 326 8.02 -17.43 16.01
N VAL A 327 7.93 -16.40 16.85
CA VAL A 327 8.60 -15.10 16.65
C VAL A 327 9.71 -14.94 17.68
N TYR A 328 10.96 -15.00 17.23
CA TYR A 328 12.14 -14.78 18.06
C TYR A 328 12.55 -13.30 17.94
N TYR A 329 12.58 -12.59 19.07
CA TYR A 329 12.88 -11.17 19.08
C TYR A 329 13.68 -10.77 20.32
N ALA A 330 14.74 -9.98 20.12
CA ALA A 330 15.68 -9.59 21.17
C ALA A 330 16.12 -10.78 22.04
N ASN A 331 15.59 -10.89 23.26
CA ASN A 331 15.89 -11.93 24.24
C ASN A 331 14.66 -12.78 24.62
N ALA A 332 13.63 -12.81 23.77
CA ALA A 332 12.37 -13.50 24.03
C ALA A 332 11.85 -14.23 22.78
N VAL A 333 10.92 -15.15 23.03
CA VAL A 333 10.21 -15.89 21.99
C VAL A 333 8.70 -15.78 22.24
N ILE A 334 7.95 -15.53 21.18
CA ILE A 334 6.50 -15.77 21.14
C ILE A 334 6.34 -17.12 20.45
N PRO A 335 6.05 -18.20 21.19
CA PRO A 335 6.01 -19.51 20.59
C PRO A 335 4.73 -19.68 19.75
N MET A 336 4.82 -20.53 18.72
CA MET A 336 3.68 -20.96 17.93
C MET A 336 2.75 -21.88 18.72
N LEU A 337 3.31 -22.69 19.62
CA LEU A 337 2.58 -23.65 20.45
C LEU A 337 2.78 -23.37 21.94
N PRO A 338 1.84 -23.75 22.81
CA PRO A 338 2.00 -23.61 24.25
C PRO A 338 3.19 -24.43 24.79
N LYS A 339 3.75 -23.97 25.91
CA LYS A 339 4.92 -24.60 26.56
C LYS A 339 4.66 -26.03 26.99
N GLU A 340 3.41 -26.37 27.27
CA GLU A 340 2.95 -27.72 27.59
C GLU A 340 3.24 -28.73 26.47
N LEU A 341 3.45 -28.26 25.23
CA LEU A 341 3.79 -29.08 24.07
C LEU A 341 5.19 -28.81 23.51
N SER A 342 5.74 -27.60 23.70
CA SER A 342 7.02 -27.22 23.11
C SER A 342 8.24 -27.50 24.00
N ASN A 343 8.04 -27.83 25.29
CA ASN A 343 9.11 -27.93 26.28
C ASN A 343 9.03 -29.17 27.18
#